data_AF-A0A1A2M7J8-F1
#
_entry.id   AF-A0A1A2M7J8-F1
#
_cell.length_a   1.000
_cell.length_b   1.000
_cell.length_c   1.000
_cell.angle_alpha   90.00
_cell.angle_beta   90.00
_cell.angle_gamma   90.00
#
_symmetry.space_group_name_H-M   'P 1'
#
loop_
_entity.id
_entity.type
_entity.pdbx_description
1 polymer ?
#
loop_
_entity_poly.entity_id
_entity_poly.type
_entity_poly.pdbx_seq_one_letter_code
_entity_poly.pdbx_strand_id
1 'polypeptide(L)' 'MCSATADVAADRIKTRPAGNSEVTPEIAAALAAGHADWDGAHRIDTSRRPDLVAREAHDLWRGAT' A
#
# COMPACT_ATOMS: atom_id res chain seq x y z
N MET A 1 -5.50 -0.31 6.65
CA MET A 1 -4.08 -0.45 6.31
C MET A 1 -3.93 -0.93 4.87
N CYS A 2 -3.25 -0.15 4.03
CA CYS A 2 -2.90 -0.56 2.68
C CYS A 2 -1.66 -1.46 2.72
N SER A 3 -1.68 -2.58 2.01
CA SER A 3 -0.50 -3.46 1.88
C SER A 3 -0.15 -3.73 0.42
N ALA A 4 1.13 -3.95 0.16
CA ALA A 4 1.67 -4.54 -1.06
C ALA A 4 2.96 -5.28 -0.68
N THR A 5 3.48 -6.14 -1.56
CA THR A 5 4.80 -6.73 -1.35
C THR A 5 5.90 -5.69 -1.59
N ALA A 6 7.09 -5.92 -1.01
CA ALA A 6 8.26 -5.08 -1.23
C ALA A 6 8.61 -4.97 -2.73
N ASP A 7 8.47 -6.05 -3.49
CA ASP A 7 8.72 -6.07 -4.93
C ASP A 7 7.74 -5.18 -5.70
N VAL A 8 6.44 -5.28 -5.41
CA VAL A 8 5.42 -4.43 -6.03
C VAL A 8 5.66 -2.96 -5.69
N ALA A 9 6.05 -2.65 -4.45
CA ALA A 9 6.40 -1.29 -4.05
C ALA A 9 7.65 -0.80 -4.80
N ALA A 10 8.70 -1.62 -4.90
CA ALA A 10 9.92 -1.31 -5.63
C ALA A 10 9.65 -1.01 -7.11
N ASP A 11 8.82 -1.81 -7.77
CA ASP A 11 8.47 -1.62 -9.18
C ASP A 11 7.70 -0.31 -9.41
N ARG A 12 6.75 0.02 -8.52
CA ARG A 12 6.02 1.31 -8.56
C ARG A 12 6.97 2.48 -8.35
N ILE A 13 7.91 2.35 -7.42
CA ILE A 13 8.92 3.37 -7.12
C ILE A 13 9.85 3.59 -8.33
N LYS A 14 10.25 2.54 -9.03
CA LYS A 14 11.11 2.62 -10.22
C LYS A 14 10.40 3.20 -11.44
N THR A 15 9.10 2.94 -11.58
CA THR A 15 8.32 3.32 -12.77
C THR A 15 7.50 4.60 -12.60
N ARG A 16 7.42 5.16 -11.39
CA ARG A 16 6.69 6.42 -11.14
C ARG A 16 7.32 7.59 -11.91
N PRO A 17 6.51 8.57 -12.37
CA PRO A 17 7.04 9.85 -12.82
C PRO A 17 7.87 10.55 -11.73
N ALA A 18 8.90 11.30 -12.16
CA ALA A 18 9.69 12.12 -11.24
C ALA A 18 8.79 13.12 -10.50
N GLY A 19 9.06 13.31 -9.21
CA GLY A 19 8.34 14.22 -8.34
C GLY A 19 9.11 14.46 -7.05
N ASN A 20 8.50 15.15 -6.08
CA ASN A 20 9.18 15.56 -4.84
C ASN A 20 9.43 14.44 -3.83
N SER A 21 9.05 13.19 -4.15
CA SER A 21 9.27 12.05 -3.26
C SER A 21 10.69 11.52 -3.40
N GLU A 22 11.44 11.52 -2.30
CA GLU A 22 12.79 10.95 -2.20
C GLU A 22 12.79 9.42 -2.00
N VAL A 23 11.62 8.77 -2.04
CA VAL A 23 11.53 7.34 -1.73
C VAL A 23 12.29 6.50 -2.77
N THR A 24 13.10 5.56 -2.28
CA THR A 24 13.82 4.57 -3.09
C THR A 24 13.33 3.15 -2.78
N PRO A 25 13.63 2.14 -3.62
CA PRO A 25 13.29 0.75 -3.31
C PRO A 25 13.90 0.28 -1.98
N GLU A 26 15.09 0.75 -1.64
CA GLU A 26 15.80 0.42 -0.40
C GLU A 26 15.10 1.03 0.82
N ILE A 27 14.64 2.29 0.70
CA ILE A 27 13.80 2.92 1.75
C ILE A 27 12.51 2.12 1.94
N ALA A 28 11.85 1.72 0.86
CA ALA A 28 10.63 0.92 0.94
C ALA A 28 10.87 -0.47 1.57
N ALA A 29 11.99 -1.13 1.24
CA ALA A 29 12.39 -2.40 1.85
C ALA A 29 12.67 -2.26 3.35
N ALA A 30 13.35 -1.19 3.75
CA ALA A 30 13.59 -0.90 5.17
C ALA A 30 12.27 -0.66 5.94
N LEU A 31 11.31 0.05 5.33
CA LEU A 31 9.97 0.24 5.91
C LEU A 31 9.19 -1.07 6.00
N ALA A 32 9.28 -1.94 4.99
CA ALA A 32 8.61 -3.24 4.96
C ALA A 32 9.16 -4.25 5.99
N ALA A 33 10.42 -4.07 6.43
CA ALA A 33 10.98 -4.87 7.53
C ALA A 33 10.33 -4.53 8.89
N GLY A 34 9.70 -3.36 9.02
CA GLY A 34 8.89 -3.00 10.16
C GLY A 34 7.52 -3.67 10.13
N HIS A 35 7.05 -4.15 11.28
CA HIS A 35 5.64 -4.51 11.44
C HIS A 35 4.80 -3.24 11.60
N ALA A 36 3.92 -2.97 10.63
CA ALA A 36 2.81 -2.07 10.85
C ALA A 36 1.71 -2.90 11.51
N ASP A 37 1.57 -2.81 12.84
CA ASP A 37 0.44 -3.37 13.56
C ASP A 37 -0.46 -2.21 13.99
N TRP A 38 -1.54 -2.00 13.25
CA TRP A 38 -2.48 -0.92 13.50
C TRP A 38 -3.76 -1.57 13.99
N ASP A 39 -3.95 -1.56 15.30
CA ASP A 39 -5.13 -2.17 15.92
C ASP A 39 -6.43 -1.69 15.27
N GLY A 40 -7.29 -2.64 14.93
CA GLY A 40 -8.58 -2.39 14.28
C GLY A 40 -8.50 -2.01 12.79
N ALA A 41 -7.31 -1.90 12.20
CA ALA A 41 -7.19 -1.54 10.79
C ALA A 41 -7.49 -2.72 9.86
N HIS A 42 -8.45 -2.54 8.94
CA HIS A 42 -8.68 -3.51 7.86
C HIS A 42 -7.49 -3.53 6.89
N ARG A 43 -6.96 -4.72 6.61
CA ARG A 43 -5.90 -4.90 5.60
C ARG A 43 -6.51 -4.91 4.20
N ILE A 44 -6.01 -4.04 3.33
CA ILE A 44 -6.41 -3.95 1.92
C ILE A 44 -5.18 -4.17 1.05
N ASP A 45 -5.18 -5.26 0.26
CA ASP A 45 -4.11 -5.53 -0.69
C ASP A 45 -4.24 -4.64 -1.92
N THR A 46 -3.35 -3.66 -1.99
CA THR A 46 -3.24 -2.65 -3.04
C THR A 46 -2.37 -3.10 -4.22
N SER A 47 -1.82 -4.31 -4.22
CA SER A 47 -1.15 -4.88 -5.40
C SER A 47 -2.12 -5.21 -6.53
N ARG A 48 -3.40 -5.42 -6.17
CA ARG A 48 -4.50 -5.67 -7.10
C ARG A 48 -4.88 -4.42 -7.90
N ARG A 49 -5.75 -4.61 -8.89
CA ARG A 49 -6.25 -3.54 -9.75
C ARG A 49 -6.92 -2.40 -8.94
N PRO A 50 -6.64 -1.12 -9.25
CA PRO A 50 -7.16 0.00 -8.49
C PRO A 50 -8.68 0.04 -8.32
N ASP A 51 -9.45 -0.35 -9.34
CA ASP A 51 -10.91 -0.36 -9.30
C ASP A 51 -11.46 -1.37 -8.29
N LEU A 52 -10.84 -2.54 -8.18
CA LEU A 52 -11.22 -3.56 -7.21
C LEU A 52 -10.87 -3.15 -5.78
N VAL A 53 -9.66 -2.58 -5.61
CA VAL A 53 -9.16 -2.10 -4.33
C VAL A 53 -10.02 -0.94 -3.81
N ALA A 54 -10.38 0.00 -4.67
CA ALA A 54 -11.23 1.13 -4.31
C ALA A 54 -12.63 0.69 -3.89
N ARG A 55 -13.22 -0.28 -4.61
CA ARG A 55 -14.53 -0.84 -4.24
C ARG A 55 -14.49 -1.54 -2.88
N GLU A 56 -13.47 -2.37 -2.63
CA GLU A 56 -13.30 -3.04 -1.33
C GLU A 56 -13.15 -2.03 -0.18
N ALA A 57 -12.30 -1.03 -0.35
CA ALA A 57 -12.12 0.03 0.64
C ALA A 57 -13.44 0.75 0.94
N HIS A 58 -14.21 1.06 -0.10
CA HIS A 58 -15.51 1.72 0.03
C HIS A 58 -16.55 0.83 0.75
N ASP A 59 -16.60 -0.47 0.44
CA ASP A 59 -17.53 -1.38 1.09
C ASP A 59 -17.20 -1.61 2.56
N LEU A 60 -15.90 -1.72 2.90
CA LEU A 60 -15.43 -1.76 4.29
C LEU A 60 -15.82 -0.49 5.04
N TRP A 61 -15.63 0.68 4.42
CA TRP A 61 -16.01 1.96 5.03
C TRP A 61 -17.52 2.06 5.29
N ARG A 62 -18.35 1.62 4.34
CA ARG A 62 -19.82 1.63 4.54
C ARG A 62 -20.32 0.64 5.58
N GLY A 63 -19.59 -0.44 5.81
CA GLY A 63 -19.92 -1.47 6.79
C GLY A 63 -19.36 -1.22 8.18
N ALA A 64 -18.52 -0.19 8.36
CA ALA A 64 -18.00 0.18 9.67
C ALA A 64 -19.13 0.69 10.56
N THR A 65 -19.26 0.10 11.75
CA THR A 65 -20.26 0.44 12.78
C THR A 65 -19.61 1.07 13.99
#